data_AF-A0A6I5CMU4-F1
#
_entry.id   AF-A0A6I5CMU4-F1
#
_cell.length_a   1.000
_cell.length_b   1.000
_cell.length_c   1.000
_cell.angle_alpha   90.00
_cell.angle_beta   90.00
_cell.angle_gamma   90.00
#
_symmetry.space_group_name_H-M   'P 1'
#
loop_
_entity.id
_entity.type
_entity.pdbx_description
1 polymer ?
#
loop_
_entity_poly.entity_id
_entity_poly.type
_entity_poly.pdbx_seq_one_letter_code
_entity_poly.pdbx_strand_id
1 'polypeptide(L)'
;MDPATSPTHSPITLNINGEKHALSVDHRTTLLDALRERLDLTGTKKGCDQGQCGACTVLLDGRRAVSCLQLAVAAEGREITTIEGVAEGDRLHPVQQSFLDLDGFQCGYCTPGQICSAVAVIEEHAAGWPSAVTDDVRPEAGPPPLTADEIRERMSGNLCRCGAYASIVQAVERAASTVRSGGASAVESAPSTQSAPSAPSAPSKETVA
;
A
#
# COMPACT_ATOMS: atom_id res chain seq x y z
N MET A 1 -18.87 39.20 11.42
CA MET A 1 -18.33 38.18 10.49
C MET A 1 -17.23 37.48 11.24
N ASP A 2 -17.42 36.21 11.59
CA ASP A 2 -16.38 35.44 12.26
C ASP A 2 -15.14 35.35 11.36
N PRO A 3 -13.94 35.70 11.86
CA PRO A 3 -12.69 35.60 11.09
C PRO A 3 -12.23 34.16 10.83
N ALA A 4 -13.05 33.15 11.18
CA ALA A 4 -12.64 31.75 11.29
C ALA A 4 -12.83 30.92 10.01
N THR A 5 -13.55 31.40 8.99
CA THR A 5 -13.79 30.64 7.75
C THR A 5 -13.47 31.48 6.53
N SER A 6 -12.30 31.22 5.91
CA SER A 6 -12.00 31.69 4.56
C SER A 6 -12.95 31.00 3.57
N PRO A 7 -13.57 31.73 2.62
CA PRO A 7 -14.54 31.15 1.69
C PRO A 7 -13.93 30.11 0.74
N THR A 8 -12.59 30.04 0.68
CA THR A 8 -11.86 29.13 -0.22
C THR A 8 -11.08 28.05 0.52
N HIS A 9 -11.14 28.00 1.86
CA HIS A 9 -10.41 27.02 2.65
C HIS A 9 -11.31 26.31 3.66
N SER A 10 -10.99 25.07 3.97
CA SER A 10 -11.65 24.31 5.03
C SER A 10 -10.62 23.64 5.94
N PRO A 11 -10.84 23.64 7.27
CA PRO A 11 -10.16 22.71 8.15
C PRO A 11 -10.67 21.29 7.86
N ILE A 12 -9.75 20.34 7.69
CA ILE A 12 -10.05 18.92 7.48
C ILE A 12 -9.12 18.05 8.32
N THR A 13 -9.49 16.80 8.54
CA THR A 13 -8.60 15.75 9.07
C THR A 13 -8.45 14.60 8.07
N LEU A 14 -7.22 14.29 7.68
CA LEU A 14 -6.87 13.15 6.84
C LEU A 14 -6.31 12.01 7.69
N ASN A 15 -6.75 10.77 7.46
CA ASN A 15 -6.19 9.57 8.08
C ASN A 15 -5.20 8.95 7.09
N ILE A 16 -3.89 9.12 7.33
CA ILE A 16 -2.84 8.70 6.40
C ILE A 16 -1.92 7.73 7.11
N ASN A 17 -1.76 6.52 6.55
CA ASN A 17 -0.90 5.46 7.08
C ASN A 17 -1.16 5.15 8.58
N GLY A 18 -2.43 5.26 9.01
CA GLY A 18 -2.86 5.05 10.40
C GLY A 18 -2.73 6.29 11.31
N GLU A 19 -2.21 7.40 10.82
CA GLU A 19 -2.05 8.65 11.57
C GLU A 19 -3.05 9.73 11.14
N LYS A 20 -3.48 10.57 12.10
CA LYS A 20 -4.40 11.68 11.84
C LYS A 20 -3.63 12.97 11.61
N HIS A 21 -3.87 13.60 10.47
CA HIS A 21 -3.28 14.89 10.09
C HIS A 21 -4.39 15.94 9.99
N ALA A 22 -4.39 16.90 10.91
CA ALA A 22 -5.29 18.06 10.86
C ALA A 22 -4.65 19.21 10.08
N LEU A 23 -5.36 19.76 9.10
CA LEU A 23 -4.85 20.82 8.22
C LEU A 23 -5.95 21.74 7.71
N SER A 24 -5.60 22.98 7.38
CA SER A 24 -6.44 23.90 6.62
C SER A 24 -5.97 23.94 5.16
N VAL A 25 -6.85 23.61 4.22
CA VAL A 25 -6.53 23.49 2.78
C VAL A 25 -7.42 24.37 1.93
N ASP A 26 -6.87 24.92 0.85
CA ASP A 26 -7.66 25.49 -0.24
C ASP A 26 -8.51 24.38 -0.87
N HIS A 27 -9.77 24.65 -1.19
CA HIS A 27 -10.70 23.65 -1.75
C HIS A 27 -10.22 23.00 -3.05
N ARG A 28 -9.32 23.65 -3.79
CA ARG A 28 -8.71 23.14 -5.04
C ARG A 28 -7.51 22.24 -4.81
N THR A 29 -7.02 22.13 -3.57
CA THR A 29 -5.84 21.32 -3.24
C THR A 29 -6.12 19.86 -3.54
N THR A 30 -5.35 19.28 -4.46
CA THR A 30 -5.42 17.84 -4.74
C THR A 30 -4.90 17.08 -3.52
N LEU A 31 -5.33 15.83 -3.36
CA LEU A 31 -4.77 14.94 -2.34
C LEU A 31 -3.26 14.77 -2.56
N LEU A 32 -2.82 14.72 -3.82
CA LEU A 32 -1.41 14.67 -4.18
C LEU A 32 -0.62 15.84 -3.58
N ASP A 33 -1.11 17.07 -3.74
CA ASP A 33 -0.42 18.27 -3.26
C ASP A 33 -0.53 18.41 -1.73
N ALA A 34 -1.63 17.96 -1.12
CA ALA A 34 -1.74 17.90 0.33
C ALA A 34 -0.68 16.95 0.93
N LEU A 35 -0.54 15.74 0.36
CA LEU A 35 0.45 14.77 0.81
C LEU A 35 1.88 15.31 0.69
N ARG A 36 2.23 15.84 -0.48
CA ARG A 36 3.61 16.20 -0.80
C ARG A 36 4.05 17.54 -0.22
N GLU A 37 3.24 18.56 -0.40
CA GLU A 37 3.67 19.95 -0.20
C GLU A 37 3.17 20.53 1.15
N ARG A 38 2.26 19.83 1.83
CA ARG A 38 1.73 20.24 3.14
C ARG A 38 2.12 19.29 4.27
N LEU A 39 2.37 18.02 3.96
CA LEU A 39 2.66 16.97 4.93
C LEU A 39 4.04 16.31 4.70
N ASP A 40 4.81 16.75 3.70
CA ASP A 40 6.15 16.24 3.36
C ASP A 40 6.21 14.72 3.08
N LEU A 41 5.06 14.09 2.77
CA LEU A 41 4.95 12.70 2.33
C LEU A 41 5.22 12.62 0.82
N THR A 42 6.49 12.80 0.48
CA THR A 42 6.94 13.02 -0.90
C THR A 42 7.10 11.76 -1.73
N GLY A 43 6.85 10.57 -1.18
CA GLY A 43 6.90 9.29 -1.88
C GLY A 43 5.91 9.22 -3.03
N THR A 44 4.68 9.70 -2.83
CA THR A 44 3.70 9.85 -3.92
C THR A 44 4.18 10.91 -4.92
N LYS A 45 4.19 10.60 -6.24
CA LYS A 45 4.84 11.46 -7.24
C LYS A 45 3.88 12.17 -8.18
N LYS A 46 4.23 13.41 -8.54
CA LYS A 46 3.54 14.19 -9.58
C LYS A 46 4.22 13.98 -10.93
N GLY A 47 3.64 13.12 -11.78
CA GLY A 47 4.17 12.86 -13.13
C GLY A 47 3.51 13.69 -14.24
N CYS A 48 2.18 13.86 -14.18
CA CYS A 48 1.40 14.56 -15.21
C CYS A 48 0.37 15.54 -14.64
N ASP A 49 -0.12 15.31 -13.42
CA ASP A 49 -1.19 16.08 -12.78
C ASP A 49 -2.53 16.11 -13.55
N GLN A 50 -2.76 15.09 -14.39
CA GLN A 50 -3.90 15.01 -15.32
C GLN A 50 -4.50 13.60 -15.40
N GLY A 51 -4.20 12.73 -14.43
CA GLY A 51 -4.68 11.33 -14.40
C GLY A 51 -4.08 10.39 -15.46
N GLN A 52 -3.03 10.80 -16.16
CA GLN A 52 -2.50 10.06 -17.32
C GLN A 52 -1.45 8.99 -16.98
N CYS A 53 -0.73 9.12 -15.86
CA CYS A 53 0.51 8.35 -15.65
C CYS A 53 0.51 7.38 -14.46
N GLY A 54 -0.43 7.50 -13.51
CA GLY A 54 -0.46 6.66 -12.30
C GLY A 54 0.68 6.85 -11.29
N ALA A 55 1.67 7.72 -11.53
CA ALA A 55 2.78 7.94 -10.57
C ALA A 55 2.31 8.47 -9.19
N CYS A 56 1.08 8.99 -9.14
CA CYS A 56 0.42 9.53 -7.96
C CYS A 56 -0.56 8.54 -7.30
N THR A 57 -0.53 7.26 -7.67
CA THR A 57 -1.45 6.28 -7.09
C THR A 57 -1.23 6.12 -5.59
N VAL A 58 -2.32 6.23 -4.83
CA VAL A 58 -2.44 5.90 -3.40
C VAL A 58 -3.62 4.94 -3.22
N LEU A 59 -3.76 4.32 -2.05
CA LEU A 59 -4.96 3.57 -1.69
C LEU A 59 -5.89 4.46 -0.87
N LEU A 60 -7.17 4.48 -1.24
CA LEU A 60 -8.24 5.14 -0.51
C LEU A 60 -9.27 4.09 -0.13
N ASP A 61 -9.39 3.80 1.17
CA ASP A 61 -10.17 2.69 1.72
C ASP A 61 -9.84 1.36 1.01
N GLY A 62 -8.55 1.09 0.85
CA GLY A 62 -8.03 -0.09 0.16
C GLY A 62 -8.13 -0.06 -1.38
N ARG A 63 -8.82 0.92 -1.98
CA ARG A 63 -8.98 1.04 -3.43
C ARG A 63 -7.95 2.00 -4.01
N ARG A 64 -7.20 1.59 -5.03
CA ARG A 64 -6.26 2.49 -5.69
C ARG A 64 -6.96 3.65 -6.39
N ALA A 65 -6.40 4.85 -6.26
CA ALA A 65 -6.87 6.05 -6.92
C ALA A 65 -5.70 6.97 -7.31
N VAL A 66 -5.84 7.70 -8.42
CA VAL A 66 -4.88 8.74 -8.80
C VAL A 66 -5.11 10.00 -7.98
N SER A 67 -4.22 10.28 -7.03
CA SER A 67 -4.41 11.38 -6.06
C SER A 67 -4.40 12.78 -6.68
N CYS A 68 -3.88 12.96 -7.90
CA CYS A 68 -3.94 14.23 -8.63
C CYS A 68 -5.36 14.63 -9.08
N LEU A 69 -6.30 13.68 -9.17
CA LEU A 69 -7.71 13.95 -9.52
C LEU A 69 -8.65 13.78 -8.32
N GLN A 70 -8.11 13.62 -7.12
CA GLN A 70 -8.86 13.59 -5.87
C GLN A 70 -8.63 14.91 -5.14
N LEU A 71 -9.69 15.59 -4.69
CA LEU A 71 -9.52 16.76 -3.81
C LEU A 71 -9.25 16.32 -2.38
N ALA A 72 -8.35 17.01 -1.68
CA ALA A 72 -8.02 16.71 -0.28
C ALA A 72 -9.26 16.82 0.63
N VAL A 73 -10.09 17.85 0.40
CA VAL A 73 -11.36 18.03 1.15
C VAL A 73 -12.34 16.87 0.96
N ALA A 74 -12.32 16.20 -0.18
CA ALA A 74 -13.18 15.05 -0.46
C ALA A 74 -12.60 13.72 0.05
N ALA A 75 -11.38 13.74 0.58
CA ALA A 75 -10.72 12.58 1.18
C ALA A 75 -10.83 12.55 2.72
N GLU A 76 -11.44 13.57 3.33
CA GLU A 76 -11.67 13.61 4.78
C GLU A 76 -12.45 12.37 5.25
N GLY A 77 -12.00 11.81 6.38
CA GLY A 77 -12.61 10.64 7.00
C GLY A 77 -12.35 9.31 6.30
N ARG A 78 -11.63 9.31 5.17
CA ARG A 78 -11.21 8.09 4.45
C ARG A 78 -9.84 7.63 4.93
N GLU A 79 -9.60 6.33 4.85
CA GLU A 79 -8.27 5.76 5.13
C GLU A 79 -7.39 5.88 3.89
N ILE A 80 -6.23 6.53 4.03
CA ILE A 80 -5.29 6.79 2.95
C ILE A 80 -4.01 5.99 3.22
N THR A 81 -3.61 5.13 2.28
CA THR A 81 -2.30 4.47 2.32
C THR A 81 -1.43 5.00 1.19
N THR A 82 -0.28 5.56 1.53
CA THR A 82 0.77 5.97 0.58
C THR A 82 1.89 4.94 0.56
N ILE A 83 2.89 5.13 -0.32
CA ILE A 83 4.02 4.20 -0.41
C ILE A 83 4.79 4.05 0.93
N GLU A 84 4.84 5.13 1.71
CA GLU A 84 5.47 5.18 3.02
C GLU A 84 4.78 4.25 4.04
N GLY A 85 3.47 4.01 3.88
CA GLY A 85 2.69 3.13 4.75
C GLY A 85 2.54 1.69 4.25
N VAL A 86 3.19 1.32 3.13
CA VAL A 86 3.09 -0.05 2.59
C VAL A 86 3.94 -1.04 3.38
N ALA A 87 5.07 -0.61 3.93
CA ALA A 87 5.94 -1.44 4.75
C ALA A 87 5.46 -1.49 6.20
N GLU A 88 5.77 -2.58 6.91
CA GLU A 88 5.55 -2.69 8.35
C GLU A 88 6.89 -2.48 9.09
N GLY A 89 7.17 -1.23 9.47
CA GLY A 89 8.49 -0.86 10.00
C GLY A 89 9.59 -1.16 8.97
N ASP A 90 10.60 -1.92 9.37
CA ASP A 90 11.70 -2.32 8.47
C ASP A 90 11.36 -3.50 7.54
N ARG A 91 10.17 -4.10 7.69
CA ARG A 91 9.76 -5.26 6.91
C ARG A 91 9.04 -4.80 5.64
N LEU A 92 9.71 -4.98 4.50
CA LEU A 92 9.13 -4.71 3.19
C LEU A 92 7.90 -5.59 2.93
N HIS A 93 6.89 -4.98 2.31
CA HIS A 93 5.76 -5.71 1.77
C HIS A 93 6.22 -6.67 0.66
N PRO A 94 5.59 -7.84 0.45
CA PRO A 94 5.98 -8.78 -0.61
C PRO A 94 6.09 -8.15 -2.02
N VAL A 95 5.26 -7.15 -2.32
CA VAL A 95 5.35 -6.35 -3.55
C VAL A 95 6.65 -5.53 -3.59
N GLN A 96 6.97 -4.79 -2.53
CA GLN A 96 8.21 -4.01 -2.45
C GLN A 96 9.45 -4.92 -2.58
N GLN A 97 9.45 -6.05 -1.87
CA GLN A 97 10.54 -7.02 -1.94
C GLN A 97 10.69 -7.61 -3.36
N SER A 98 9.57 -7.93 -4.02
CA SER A 98 9.62 -8.48 -5.38
C SER A 98 10.11 -7.46 -6.41
N PHE A 99 9.74 -6.19 -6.26
CA PHE A 99 10.27 -5.10 -7.09
C PHE A 99 11.78 -4.91 -6.87
N LEU A 100 12.27 -5.06 -5.64
CA LEU A 100 13.70 -5.01 -5.33
C LEU A 100 14.45 -6.19 -5.95
N ASP A 101 14.00 -7.40 -5.71
CA ASP A 101 14.67 -8.63 -6.14
C ASP A 101 14.74 -8.79 -7.66
N LEU A 102 13.74 -8.28 -8.38
CA LEU A 102 13.57 -8.49 -9.82
C LEU A 102 13.88 -7.24 -10.65
N ASP A 103 14.48 -6.22 -10.05
CA ASP A 103 14.81 -4.95 -10.71
C ASP A 103 13.56 -4.32 -11.37
N GLY A 104 12.45 -4.30 -10.63
CA GLY A 104 11.15 -3.76 -11.03
C GLY A 104 11.11 -2.23 -11.12
N PHE A 105 12.26 -1.56 -11.17
CA PHE A 105 12.39 -0.11 -11.27
C PHE A 105 13.78 0.27 -11.81
N GLN A 106 13.94 1.55 -12.17
CA GLN A 106 15.26 2.12 -12.49
C GLN A 106 15.38 3.52 -11.85
N CYS A 107 14.84 4.56 -12.49
CA CYS A 107 14.90 5.92 -11.94
C CYS A 107 14.10 6.10 -10.63
N GLY A 108 13.27 5.13 -10.26
CA GLY A 108 12.46 5.14 -9.04
C GLY A 108 11.21 6.02 -9.10
N TYR A 109 11.04 6.88 -10.11
CA TYR A 109 9.98 7.90 -10.10
C TYR A 109 8.56 7.33 -10.17
N CYS A 110 8.30 6.35 -11.03
CA CYS A 110 6.98 5.71 -11.10
C CYS A 110 6.76 4.68 -9.99
N THR A 111 7.83 4.23 -9.33
CA THR A 111 7.85 3.05 -8.47
C THR A 111 6.85 3.12 -7.31
N PRO A 112 6.68 4.26 -6.61
CA PRO A 112 5.64 4.40 -5.58
C PRO A 112 4.24 4.08 -6.09
N GLY A 113 3.85 4.68 -7.22
CA GLY A 113 2.55 4.43 -7.83
C GLY A 113 2.41 3.00 -8.35
N GLN A 114 3.48 2.42 -8.92
CA GLN A 114 3.50 1.02 -9.35
C GLN A 114 3.27 0.06 -8.18
N ILE A 115 3.93 0.28 -7.04
CA ILE A 115 3.80 -0.59 -5.87
C ILE A 115 2.39 -0.46 -5.26
N CYS A 116 1.88 0.75 -5.05
CA CYS A 116 0.52 0.94 -4.55
C CYS A 116 -0.52 0.30 -5.48
N SER A 117 -0.38 0.47 -6.80
CA SER A 117 -1.25 -0.19 -7.77
C SER A 117 -1.15 -1.72 -7.70
N ALA A 118 0.07 -2.28 -7.63
CA ALA A 118 0.29 -3.71 -7.58
C ALA A 118 -0.35 -4.36 -6.35
N VAL A 119 -0.28 -3.70 -5.18
CA VAL A 119 -0.98 -4.14 -3.97
C VAL A 119 -2.48 -4.24 -4.24
N ALA A 120 -3.10 -3.17 -4.74
CA ALA A 120 -4.53 -3.18 -5.03
C ALA A 120 -4.92 -4.17 -6.13
N VAL A 121 -4.10 -4.35 -7.18
CA VAL A 121 -4.36 -5.32 -8.27
C VAL A 121 -4.44 -6.74 -7.75
N ILE A 122 -3.57 -7.12 -6.82
CA ILE A 122 -3.57 -8.46 -6.22
C ILE A 122 -4.87 -8.67 -5.43
N GLU A 123 -5.31 -7.67 -4.67
CA GLU A 123 -6.57 -7.72 -3.92
C GLU A 123 -7.81 -7.70 -4.83
N GLU A 124 -7.84 -6.83 -5.85
CA GLU A 124 -8.90 -6.78 -6.87
C GLU A 124 -9.08 -8.13 -7.57
N HIS A 125 -7.96 -8.78 -7.90
CA HIS A 125 -7.96 -10.09 -8.50
C HIS A 125 -8.46 -11.17 -7.53
N ALA A 126 -7.99 -11.16 -6.28
CA ALA A 126 -8.45 -12.09 -5.25
C ALA A 126 -9.96 -11.94 -4.96
N ALA A 127 -10.49 -10.72 -5.10
CA ALA A 127 -11.92 -10.42 -5.01
C ALA A 127 -12.73 -10.83 -6.25
N GLY A 128 -12.08 -11.36 -7.30
CA GLY A 128 -12.73 -11.83 -8.53
C GLY A 128 -13.17 -10.71 -9.47
N TRP A 129 -12.61 -9.51 -9.35
CA TRP A 129 -12.96 -8.42 -10.25
C TRP A 129 -12.39 -8.68 -11.65
N PRO A 130 -13.20 -8.62 -12.72
CA PRO A 130 -12.70 -8.83 -14.08
C PRO A 130 -11.86 -7.65 -14.56
N SER A 131 -11.05 -7.87 -15.60
CA SER A 131 -10.37 -6.83 -16.37
C SER A 131 -10.83 -6.88 -17.84
N ALA A 132 -10.27 -6.01 -18.68
CA ALA A 132 -10.59 -6.00 -20.11
C ALA A 132 -10.12 -7.26 -20.86
N VAL A 133 -9.22 -8.05 -20.26
CA VAL A 133 -8.69 -9.30 -20.85
C VAL A 133 -9.24 -10.56 -20.18
N THR A 134 -10.22 -10.43 -19.29
CA THR A 134 -10.91 -11.58 -18.70
C THR A 134 -11.90 -12.18 -19.72
N ASP A 135 -11.70 -13.44 -20.09
CA ASP A 135 -12.51 -14.12 -21.12
C ASP A 135 -13.97 -14.35 -20.69
N ASP A 136 -14.20 -14.82 -19.46
CA ASP A 136 -15.52 -15.14 -18.93
C ASP A 136 -15.80 -14.34 -17.65
N VAL A 137 -16.68 -13.34 -17.75
CA VAL A 137 -17.02 -12.42 -16.65
C VAL A 137 -18.25 -12.86 -15.87
N ARG A 138 -18.81 -14.04 -16.17
CA ARG A 138 -20.00 -14.53 -15.47
C ARG A 138 -19.65 -14.97 -14.04
N PRO A 139 -20.52 -14.74 -13.04
CA PRO A 139 -20.22 -15.09 -11.65
C PRO A 139 -19.84 -16.56 -11.43
N GLU A 140 -20.40 -17.48 -12.22
CA GLU A 140 -20.13 -18.91 -12.13
C GLU A 140 -18.72 -19.34 -12.59
N ALA A 141 -18.00 -18.50 -13.34
CA ALA A 141 -16.66 -18.82 -13.85
C ALA A 141 -15.58 -18.74 -12.74
N GLY A 142 -15.87 -18.02 -11.65
CA GLY A 142 -14.89 -17.73 -10.60
C GLY A 142 -13.79 -16.76 -11.06
N PRO A 143 -12.84 -16.43 -10.17
CA PRO A 143 -11.71 -15.58 -10.53
C PRO A 143 -10.83 -16.28 -11.58
N PRO A 144 -10.49 -15.63 -12.72
CA PRO A 144 -9.55 -16.20 -13.68
C PRO A 144 -8.16 -16.35 -13.03
N PRO A 145 -7.20 -17.06 -13.66
CA PRO A 145 -5.81 -17.00 -13.22
C PRO A 145 -5.21 -15.59 -13.40
N LEU A 146 -4.36 -15.13 -12.47
CA LEU A 146 -3.62 -13.87 -12.64
C LEU A 146 -2.45 -14.06 -13.63
N THR A 147 -2.77 -14.15 -14.92
CA THR A 147 -1.78 -14.31 -16.00
C THR A 147 -0.97 -13.02 -16.21
N ALA A 148 0.13 -13.12 -16.97
CA ALA A 148 0.91 -11.94 -17.36
C ALA A 148 0.07 -10.89 -18.11
N ASP A 149 -0.91 -11.32 -18.92
CA ASP A 149 -1.78 -10.39 -19.65
C ASP A 149 -2.79 -9.70 -18.72
N GLU A 150 -3.35 -10.42 -17.75
CA GLU A 150 -4.15 -9.82 -16.68
C GLU A 150 -3.35 -8.79 -15.87
N ILE A 151 -2.10 -9.10 -15.52
CA ILE A 151 -1.23 -8.16 -14.78
C ILE A 151 -0.95 -6.92 -15.64
N ARG A 152 -0.59 -7.08 -16.93
CA ARG A 152 -0.33 -5.95 -17.84
C ARG A 152 -1.55 -5.05 -17.97
N GLU A 153 -2.72 -5.62 -18.20
CA GLU A 153 -3.96 -4.88 -18.34
C GLU A 153 -4.29 -4.11 -17.05
N ARG A 154 -4.25 -4.79 -15.91
CA ARG A 154 -4.58 -4.17 -14.61
C ARG A 154 -3.56 -3.11 -14.18
N MET A 155 -2.30 -3.24 -14.57
CA MET A 155 -1.23 -2.28 -14.28
C MET A 155 -1.10 -1.17 -15.34
N SER A 156 -1.89 -1.21 -16.42
CA SER A 156 -1.78 -0.28 -17.57
C SER A 156 -1.94 1.19 -17.20
N GLY A 157 -2.63 1.50 -16.11
CA GLY A 157 -2.77 2.85 -15.55
C GLY A 157 -1.49 3.45 -14.96
N ASN A 158 -0.40 2.69 -14.85
CA ASN A 158 0.88 3.13 -14.28
C ASN A 158 1.99 3.10 -15.34
N LEU A 159 2.37 4.27 -15.84
CA LEU A 159 3.36 4.41 -16.88
C LEU A 159 4.79 4.41 -16.30
N CYS A 160 5.70 3.71 -16.99
CA CYS A 160 7.12 3.63 -16.68
C CYS A 160 7.94 4.03 -17.92
N ARG A 161 8.56 5.21 -17.89
CA ARG A 161 9.38 5.68 -19.03
C ARG A 161 10.72 4.95 -19.17
N CYS A 162 11.24 4.40 -18.07
CA CYS A 162 12.43 3.54 -18.08
C CYS A 162 12.18 2.19 -18.79
N GLY A 163 10.93 1.79 -18.97
CA GLY A 163 10.59 0.54 -19.65
C GLY A 163 10.76 -0.72 -18.79
N ALA A 164 10.71 -0.61 -17.45
CA ALA A 164 10.88 -1.74 -16.53
C ALA A 164 9.67 -2.73 -16.51
N TYR A 165 8.75 -2.65 -17.48
CA TYR A 165 7.47 -3.37 -17.45
C TYR A 165 7.61 -4.88 -17.34
N ALA A 166 8.59 -5.49 -18.02
CA ALA A 166 8.81 -6.93 -17.95
C ALA A 166 9.13 -7.39 -16.50
N SER A 167 10.03 -6.68 -15.83
CA SER A 167 10.39 -6.91 -14.44
C SER A 167 9.23 -6.59 -13.48
N ILE A 168 8.47 -5.52 -13.74
CA ILE A 168 7.28 -5.17 -12.96
C ILE A 168 6.25 -6.31 -13.00
N VAL A 169 5.96 -6.87 -14.18
CA VAL A 169 5.00 -7.98 -14.32
C VAL A 169 5.48 -9.20 -13.52
N GLN A 170 6.75 -9.58 -13.64
CA GLN A 170 7.32 -10.68 -12.87
C GLN A 170 7.26 -10.43 -11.36
N ALA A 171 7.49 -9.19 -10.93
CA ALA A 171 7.42 -8.80 -9.53
C ALA A 171 6.00 -8.92 -8.96
N VAL A 172 4.98 -8.49 -9.72
CA VAL A 172 3.57 -8.64 -9.32
C VAL A 172 3.18 -10.12 -9.23
N GLU A 173 3.57 -10.93 -10.21
CA GLU A 173 3.29 -12.37 -10.24
C GLU A 173 3.90 -13.11 -9.03
N ARG A 174 5.18 -12.80 -8.71
CA ARG A 174 5.88 -13.35 -7.54
C ARG A 174 5.23 -12.89 -6.24
N ALA A 175 4.89 -11.61 -6.13
CA ALA A 175 4.24 -11.07 -4.94
C ALA A 175 2.86 -11.70 -4.72
N ALA A 176 2.05 -11.84 -5.77
CA ALA A 176 0.73 -12.47 -5.69
C ALA A 176 0.83 -13.93 -5.17
N SER A 177 1.85 -14.66 -5.63
CA SER A 177 2.11 -16.03 -5.16
C SER A 177 2.52 -16.07 -3.70
N THR A 178 3.34 -15.12 -3.26
CA THR A 178 3.80 -15.00 -1.87
C THR A 178 2.66 -14.64 -0.92
N VAL A 179 1.77 -13.70 -1.31
CA VAL A 179 0.61 -13.29 -0.51
C VAL A 179 -0.37 -14.46 -0.31
N ARG A 180 -0.62 -15.27 -1.36
CA ARG A 180 -1.44 -16.48 -1.23
C ARG A 180 -0.85 -17.50 -0.25
N SER A 181 0.47 -17.69 -0.27
CA SER A 181 1.16 -18.61 0.65
C SER A 181 1.22 -18.09 2.09
N GLY A 182 1.36 -16.78 2.28
CA GLY A 182 1.38 -16.14 3.60
C GLY A 182 0.02 -16.19 4.32
N GLY A 183 -1.09 -16.14 3.58
CA GLY A 183 -2.43 -16.33 4.14
C GLY A 183 -2.74 -17.77 4.59
N ALA A 184 -2.01 -18.77 4.05
CA ALA A 184 -2.18 -20.17 4.42
C ALA A 184 -1.37 -20.59 5.66
N SER A 185 -0.40 -19.77 6.12
CA SER A 185 0.54 -20.13 7.19
C SER A 185 0.13 -19.63 8.59
N ALA A 186 -1.01 -18.96 8.74
CA ALA A 186 -1.46 -18.40 10.03
C ALA A 186 -2.22 -19.40 10.94
N VAL A 187 -2.30 -20.68 10.56
CA VAL A 187 -2.87 -21.75 11.40
C VAL A 187 -1.81 -22.84 11.62
N GLU A 188 -0.80 -22.52 12.42
CA GLU A 188 -0.08 -23.57 13.15
C GLU A 188 0.10 -23.10 14.59
N SER A 189 -0.71 -23.68 15.47
CA SER A 189 -0.76 -23.43 16.90
C SER A 189 0.58 -23.74 17.56
N ALA A 190 1.16 -22.76 18.24
CA ALA A 190 2.32 -22.96 19.10
C ALA A 190 2.02 -24.02 20.20
N PRO A 191 2.95 -24.93 20.50
CA PRO A 191 2.78 -25.86 21.61
C PRO A 191 2.93 -25.11 22.94
N SER A 192 1.98 -25.36 23.84
CA SER A 192 1.91 -24.76 25.18
C SER A 192 3.06 -25.28 26.05
N THR A 193 3.96 -24.39 26.46
CA THR A 193 4.98 -24.68 27.45
C THR A 193 4.36 -24.69 28.85
N GLN A 194 4.20 -25.88 29.42
CA GLN A 194 3.89 -26.01 30.86
C GLN A 194 5.12 -25.61 31.68
N SER A 195 4.91 -24.70 32.62
CA SER A 195 5.93 -24.25 33.58
C SER A 195 6.10 -25.29 34.70
N ALA A 196 7.34 -25.72 34.95
CA ALA A 196 7.69 -26.55 36.10
C ALA A 196 7.87 -25.68 37.37
N PRO A 197 7.56 -26.20 38.58
CA PRO A 197 7.66 -25.42 39.81
C PRO A 197 9.11 -25.33 40.32
N SER A 198 9.46 -24.18 40.90
CA SER A 198 10.76 -23.88 41.46
C SER A 198 11.01 -24.61 42.79
N ALA A 199 12.21 -25.18 42.97
CA ALA A 199 12.67 -25.79 44.21
C ALA A 199 13.26 -24.74 45.19
N PRO A 200 13.22 -24.96 46.51
CA PRO A 200 13.71 -23.99 47.50
C PRO A 200 15.22 -24.08 47.71
N SER A 201 15.86 -22.91 47.89
CA SER A 201 17.29 -22.74 48.17
C SER A 201 17.66 -23.15 49.61
N ALA A 202 18.76 -23.90 49.77
CA ALA A 202 19.36 -24.27 51.04
C ALA A 202 20.33 -23.16 51.55
N PRO A 203 20.61 -23.09 52.87
CA PRO A 203 21.32 -21.95 53.46
C PRO A 203 22.85 -22.07 53.40
N SER A 204 23.48 -20.92 53.28
CA SER A 204 24.92 -20.67 53.33
C SER A 204 25.53 -21.10 54.67
N LYS A 205 26.67 -21.80 54.63
CA LYS A 205 27.57 -21.94 55.79
C LYS A 205 28.84 -21.13 55.55
N GLU A 206 29.04 -20.13 56.39
CA GLU A 206 30.30 -19.46 56.69
C GLU A 206 31.36 -20.52 57.09
N THR A 207 32.54 -20.54 56.45
CA THR A 207 33.85 -20.04 56.97
C THR A 207 33.97 -20.17 58.50
N VAL A 208 35.01 -20.80 59.03
CA VAL A 208 36.29 -20.18 59.39
C VAL A 208 37.29 -21.28 59.79
N ALA A 209 38.58 -20.93 59.74
CA ALA A 209 39.73 -21.58 60.37
C ALA A 209 39.47 -22.32 61.69
#